data_AF-A0A3D5TA63-F1
#
_entry.id   AF-A0A3D5TA63-F1
#
_cell.length_a   1.000
_cell.length_b   1.000
_cell.length_c   1.000
_cell.angle_alpha   90.00
_cell.angle_beta   90.00
_cell.angle_gamma   90.00
#
_symmetry.space_group_name_H-M   'P 1'
#
loop_
_entity.id
_entity.type
_entity.pdbx_description
1 polymer ?
#
loop_
_entity_poly.entity_id
_entity_poly.type
_entity_poly.pdbx_seq_one_letter_code
_entity_poly.pdbx_strand_id
1 'polypeptide(L)'
;MACDEDEEIQLQDKMNWIFYNTTADLSEAPEGIREFLNYVQTETVEDDFTSQLDKKIKQARLNEEWRSEYLKTYVNDMDMRREGYVEGEKRGRAEGEKDTHRFLINKWLQKGKTIAEIAEDLGKSEEYVESLM
;
A
#
# COMPACT_ATOMS: atom_id res chain seq x y z
N MET A 1 -27.46 18.37 6.38
CA MET A 1 -28.49 18.30 5.33
C MET A 1 -28.67 16.83 5.04
N ALA A 2 -29.90 16.32 5.04
CA ALA A 2 -30.15 14.92 4.72
C ALA A 2 -30.16 14.75 3.18
N CYS A 3 -29.88 13.55 2.68
CA CYS A 3 -30.11 13.23 1.28
C CYS A 3 -31.62 13.31 0.98
N ASP A 4 -32.00 13.78 -0.21
CA ASP A 4 -33.41 13.89 -0.58
C ASP A 4 -34.06 12.51 -0.79
N GLU A 5 -33.27 11.50 -1.16
CA GLU A 5 -33.72 10.12 -1.39
C GLU A 5 -33.58 9.20 -0.16
N ASP A 6 -32.68 9.50 0.78
CA ASP A 6 -32.43 8.69 1.99
C ASP A 6 -32.14 9.58 3.20
N GLU A 7 -33.12 9.69 4.10
CA GLU A 7 -33.04 10.50 5.31
C GLU A 7 -32.03 9.97 6.35
N GLU A 8 -31.59 8.71 6.24
CA GLU A 8 -30.54 8.15 7.11
C GLU A 8 -29.15 8.71 6.74
N ILE A 9 -28.96 9.17 5.51
CA ILE A 9 -27.71 9.76 5.03
C ILE A 9 -27.64 11.23 5.43
N GLN A 10 -26.96 11.48 6.56
CA GLN A 10 -26.72 12.83 7.08
C GLN A 10 -25.40 13.40 6.55
N LEU A 11 -25.49 14.27 5.54
CA LEU A 11 -24.33 15.02 5.03
C LEU A 11 -24.19 16.29 5.88
N GLN A 12 -23.23 16.29 6.80
CA GLN A 12 -23.02 17.37 7.78
C GLN A 12 -22.30 18.60 7.20
N ASP A 13 -22.09 18.63 5.88
CA ASP A 13 -21.36 19.68 5.19
C ASP A 13 -22.34 20.64 4.48
N LYS A 14 -21.94 21.91 4.31
CA LYS A 14 -22.73 22.93 3.57
C LYS A 14 -22.65 22.76 2.04
N MET A 15 -22.31 21.56 1.58
CA MET A 15 -22.07 21.24 0.17
C MET A 15 -23.24 20.41 -0.35
N ASN A 16 -23.62 20.65 -1.61
CA ASN A 16 -24.58 19.81 -2.30
C ASN A 16 -23.85 18.63 -2.93
N TRP A 17 -24.25 17.42 -2.57
CA TRP A 17 -23.69 16.18 -3.10
C TRP A 17 -24.70 15.52 -4.03
N ILE A 18 -24.23 14.98 -5.15
CA ILE A 18 -25.02 14.17 -6.07
C ILE A 18 -24.28 12.84 -6.22
N PHE A 19 -24.95 11.75 -5.86
CA PHE A 19 -24.38 10.41 -5.94
C PHE A 19 -24.97 9.67 -7.13
N TYR A 20 -24.11 9.21 -8.02
CA TYR A 20 -24.50 8.32 -9.11
C TYR A 20 -23.91 6.94 -8.87
N ASN A 21 -24.75 5.91 -8.96
CA ASN A 21 -24.33 4.52 -8.95
C ASN A 21 -24.39 3.98 -10.38
N THR A 22 -23.24 3.59 -10.95
CA THR A 22 -23.15 3.05 -12.30
C THR A 22 -23.81 1.67 -12.45
N THR A 23 -24.10 0.97 -11.36
CA THR A 23 -24.70 -0.37 -11.35
C THR A 23 -26.20 -0.37 -11.01
N ALA A 24 -26.78 0.80 -10.72
CA ALA A 24 -28.20 0.95 -10.42
C ALA A 24 -29.05 0.91 -11.70
N ASP A 25 -30.37 0.81 -11.55
CA ASP A 25 -31.27 1.04 -12.66
C ASP A 25 -31.25 2.53 -13.04
N LEU A 26 -30.83 2.82 -14.26
CA LEU A 26 -30.68 4.17 -14.80
C LEU A 26 -31.89 4.59 -15.65
N SER A 27 -33.01 3.85 -15.59
CA SER A 27 -34.23 4.15 -16.32
C SER A 27 -34.80 5.54 -16.01
N GLU A 28 -34.67 5.99 -14.76
CA GLU A 28 -35.13 7.32 -14.29
C GLU A 28 -34.09 8.43 -14.50
N ALA A 29 -32.85 8.08 -14.86
CA ALA A 29 -31.78 9.05 -15.07
C ALA A 29 -31.95 9.80 -16.40
N PRO A 30 -31.54 11.08 -16.49
CA PRO A 30 -31.47 11.80 -17.76
C PRO A 30 -30.59 11.06 -18.75
N GLU A 31 -30.99 11.05 -20.03
CA GLU A 31 -30.30 10.31 -21.11
C GLU A 31 -28.78 10.55 -21.10
N GLY A 32 -28.32 11.80 -21.13
CA GLY A 32 -26.87 12.07 -21.13
C GLY A 32 -26.12 11.57 -19.89
N ILE A 33 -26.77 11.49 -18.72
CA ILE A 33 -26.16 10.89 -17.52
C ILE A 33 -26.13 9.37 -17.65
N ARG A 34 -27.21 8.76 -18.15
CA ARG A 34 -27.27 7.32 -18.39
C ARG A 34 -26.19 6.87 -19.37
N GLU A 35 -26.04 7.54 -20.51
CA GLU A 35 -25.01 7.20 -21.51
C GLU A 35 -23.60 7.39 -20.93
N PHE A 36 -23.36 8.46 -20.16
CA PHE A 36 -22.07 8.66 -19.47
C PHE A 36 -21.76 7.57 -18.45
N LEU A 37 -22.72 7.22 -17.58
CA LEU A 37 -22.54 6.18 -16.57
C LEU A 37 -22.34 4.81 -17.22
N ASN A 38 -23.04 4.53 -18.33
CA ASN A 38 -22.83 3.31 -19.10
C ASN A 38 -21.41 3.27 -19.69
N TYR A 39 -20.93 4.37 -20.26
CA TYR A 39 -19.54 4.48 -20.74
C TYR A 39 -18.51 4.24 -19.62
N VAL A 40 -18.72 4.77 -18.42
CA VAL A 40 -17.83 4.53 -17.26
C VAL A 40 -17.80 3.06 -16.87
N GLN A 41 -18.92 2.35 -17.00
CA GLN A 41 -19.02 0.94 -16.61
C GLN A 41 -18.49 -0.02 -17.69
N THR A 42 -18.75 0.25 -18.97
CA THR A 42 -18.56 -0.70 -20.07
C THR A 42 -17.50 -0.28 -21.09
N GLU A 43 -17.01 0.97 -21.01
CA GLU A 43 -16.16 1.62 -22.02
C GLU A 43 -16.81 1.71 -23.42
N THR A 44 -18.14 1.55 -23.55
CA THR A 44 -18.85 1.68 -24.83
C THR A 44 -19.28 3.11 -25.11
N VAL A 45 -18.98 3.59 -26.31
CA VAL A 45 -19.36 4.94 -26.78
C VAL A 45 -20.75 4.89 -27.41
N GLU A 46 -21.70 5.64 -26.85
CA GLU A 46 -23.11 5.62 -27.27
C GLU A 46 -23.63 6.99 -27.71
N ASP A 47 -22.98 8.07 -27.30
CA ASP A 47 -23.37 9.44 -27.63
C ASP A 47 -22.19 10.35 -28.03
N ASP A 48 -22.50 11.56 -28.45
CA ASP A 48 -21.49 12.54 -28.88
C ASP A 48 -20.55 12.92 -27.73
N PHE A 49 -21.07 13.02 -26.51
CA PHE A 49 -20.27 13.36 -25.33
C PHE A 49 -19.26 12.27 -24.99
N THR A 50 -19.69 11.02 -24.88
CA THR A 50 -18.82 9.86 -24.60
C THR A 50 -17.81 9.64 -25.72
N SER A 51 -18.16 9.95 -26.98
CA SER A 51 -17.23 9.90 -28.11
C SER A 51 -16.10 10.94 -27.99
N GLN A 52 -16.45 12.18 -27.65
CA GLN A 52 -15.46 13.24 -27.40
C GLN A 52 -14.58 12.91 -26.20
N LEU A 53 -15.18 12.37 -25.13
CA LEU A 53 -14.49 11.94 -23.93
C LEU A 53 -13.51 10.79 -24.21
N ASP A 54 -13.95 9.75 -24.90
CA ASP A 54 -13.11 8.60 -25.29
C ASP A 54 -11.90 9.04 -26.13
N LYS A 55 -12.10 9.97 -27.08
CA LYS A 55 -10.99 10.56 -27.84
C LYS A 55 -9.97 11.25 -26.94
N LYS A 56 -10.43 12.02 -25.96
CA LYS A 56 -9.55 12.71 -24.99
C LYS A 56 -8.84 11.72 -24.08
N ILE A 57 -9.52 10.68 -23.63
CA ILE A 57 -8.93 9.60 -22.82
C ILE A 57 -7.85 8.87 -23.62
N LYS A 58 -8.11 8.52 -24.88
CA LYS A 58 -7.10 7.91 -25.77
C LYS A 58 -5.89 8.80 -25.97
N GLN A 59 -6.08 10.10 -26.14
CA GLN A 59 -4.98 11.07 -26.21
C GLN A 59 -4.19 11.14 -24.89
N ALA A 60 -4.87 11.19 -23.75
CA ALA A 60 -4.25 11.18 -22.43
C ALA A 60 -3.46 9.88 -22.18
N ARG A 61 -4.00 8.72 -22.57
CA ARG A 61 -3.34 7.41 -22.46
C ARG A 61 -2.07 7.30 -23.31
N LEU A 62 -1.99 8.05 -24.41
CA LEU A 62 -0.82 8.12 -25.31
C LEU A 62 0.18 9.22 -24.92
N ASN A 63 -0.08 10.01 -23.88
CA ASN A 63 0.84 11.03 -23.42
C ASN A 63 2.12 10.37 -22.86
N GLU A 64 3.22 10.46 -23.61
CA GLU A 64 4.50 9.83 -23.24
C GLU A 64 5.08 10.36 -21.94
N GLU A 65 4.90 11.65 -21.65
CA GLU A 65 5.37 12.26 -20.41
C GLU A 65 4.68 11.64 -19.21
N TRP A 66 3.35 11.56 -19.24
CA TRP A 66 2.57 10.94 -18.15
C TRP A 66 2.85 9.45 -18.01
N ARG A 67 3.03 8.74 -19.13
CA ARG A 67 3.42 7.32 -19.11
C ARG A 67 4.81 7.12 -18.49
N SER A 68 5.75 7.99 -18.81
CA SER A 68 7.11 7.96 -18.28
C SER A 68 7.12 8.22 -16.77
N GLU A 69 6.41 9.25 -16.32
CA GLU A 69 6.28 9.57 -14.88
C GLU A 69 5.60 8.44 -14.11
N TYR A 70 4.52 7.85 -14.65
CA TYR A 70 3.87 6.68 -14.05
C TYR A 70 4.83 5.49 -13.95
N LEU A 71 5.55 5.19 -15.03
CA LEU A 71 6.50 4.06 -15.05
C LEU A 71 7.65 4.27 -14.07
N LYS A 72 8.21 5.48 -14.00
CA LYS A 72 9.25 5.82 -13.01
C LYS A 72 8.76 5.59 -11.59
N THR A 73 7.56 6.11 -11.27
CA THR A 73 6.96 5.95 -9.95
C THR A 73 6.76 4.47 -9.62
N TYR A 74 6.22 3.70 -10.56
CA TYR A 74 6.01 2.26 -10.39
C TYR A 74 7.32 1.50 -10.17
N VAL A 75 8.38 1.79 -10.93
CA VAL A 75 9.70 1.15 -10.77
C VAL A 75 10.30 1.49 -9.42
N ASN A 76 10.27 2.78 -9.02
CA ASN A 76 10.78 3.23 -7.73
C ASN A 76 10.06 2.53 -6.56
N ASP A 77 8.73 2.41 -6.61
CA ASP A 77 7.95 1.72 -5.58
C ASP A 77 8.33 0.24 -5.46
N MET A 78 8.59 -0.41 -6.60
CA MET A 78 9.01 -1.82 -6.63
C MET A 78 10.43 -2.01 -6.07
N ASP A 79 11.35 -1.11 -6.41
CA ASP A 79 12.71 -1.12 -5.89
C ASP A 79 12.73 -0.86 -4.38
N MET A 80 11.99 0.14 -3.90
CA MET A 80 11.84 0.43 -2.47
C MET A 80 11.26 -0.75 -1.69
N ARG A 81 10.24 -1.44 -2.24
CA ARG A 81 9.69 -2.65 -1.62
C ARG A 81 10.72 -3.75 -1.54
N ARG A 82 11.48 -3.98 -2.62
CA ARG A 82 12.52 -5.01 -2.67
C ARG A 82 13.63 -4.73 -1.66
N GLU A 83 14.10 -3.49 -1.59
CA GLU A 83 15.08 -3.05 -0.60
C GLU A 83 14.54 -3.24 0.82
N GLY A 84 13.29 -2.85 1.07
CA GLY A 84 12.61 -3.05 2.34
C GLY A 84 12.56 -4.52 2.77
N TYR A 85 12.29 -5.46 1.85
CA TYR A 85 12.33 -6.89 2.15
C TYR A 85 13.74 -7.37 2.51
N VAL A 86 14.75 -6.97 1.73
CA VAL A 86 16.15 -7.36 1.97
C VAL A 86 16.65 -6.80 3.31
N GLU A 87 16.35 -5.54 3.60
CA GLU A 87 16.68 -4.93 4.89
C GLU A 87 15.96 -5.61 6.05
N GLY A 88 14.65 -5.87 5.90
CA GLY A 88 13.84 -6.54 6.90
C GLY A 88 14.35 -7.94 7.20
N GLU A 89 14.71 -8.72 6.18
CA GLU A 89 15.29 -10.05 6.33
C GLU A 89 16.65 -10.00 7.04
N LYS A 90 17.52 -9.06 6.65
CA LYS A 90 18.83 -8.87 7.28
C LYS A 90 18.69 -8.47 8.76
N ARG A 91 17.79 -7.54 9.07
CA ARG A 91 17.50 -7.11 10.45
C ARG A 91 16.93 -8.26 11.26
N GLY A 92 15.94 -8.98 10.73
CA GLY A 92 15.32 -10.12 11.40
C GLY A 92 16.30 -11.27 11.68
N ARG A 93 17.21 -11.57 10.75
CA ARG A 93 18.29 -12.54 11.00
C ARG A 93 19.23 -12.09 12.11
N ALA A 94 19.62 -10.81 12.12
CA ALA A 94 20.52 -10.26 13.14
C ALA A 94 19.86 -10.21 14.53
N GLU A 95 18.57 -9.86 14.61
CA GLU A 95 17.79 -9.91 15.84
C GLU A 95 17.64 -11.35 16.36
N GLY A 96 17.30 -12.29 15.48
CA GLY A 96 17.21 -13.71 15.84
C GLY A 96 18.54 -14.31 16.32
N GLU A 97 19.68 -13.90 15.73
CA GLU A 97 21.01 -14.28 16.22
C GLU A 97 21.25 -13.72 17.63
N LYS A 98 20.92 -12.46 17.88
CA LYS A 98 21.03 -11.84 19.21
C LYS A 98 20.15 -12.52 20.25
N ASP A 99 18.91 -12.86 19.92
CA ASP A 99 18.00 -13.56 20.82
C ASP A 99 18.52 -14.97 21.16
N THR A 100 19.06 -15.66 20.15
CA THR A 100 19.73 -16.96 20.36
C THR A 100 20.94 -16.82 21.28
N HIS A 101 21.78 -15.80 21.07
CA HIS A 101 22.92 -15.54 21.95
C HIS A 101 22.48 -15.20 23.36
N ARG A 102 21.48 -14.33 23.55
CA ARG A 102 20.92 -14.00 24.87
C ARG A 102 20.44 -15.25 25.62
N PHE A 103 19.76 -16.17 24.91
CA PHE A 103 19.34 -17.44 25.50
C PHE A 103 20.54 -18.31 25.92
N LEU A 104 21.55 -18.44 25.06
CA LEU A 104 22.75 -19.24 25.34
C LEU A 104 23.58 -18.66 26.49
N ILE A 105 23.80 -17.34 26.51
CA ILE A 105 24.50 -16.62 27.58
C ILE A 105 23.84 -16.92 28.91
N ASN A 106 22.52 -16.70 29.02
CA ASN A 106 21.77 -16.99 30.24
C ASN A 106 21.90 -18.46 30.69
N LYS A 107 21.81 -19.40 29.75
CA LYS A 107 21.91 -20.83 30.02
C LYS A 107 23.31 -21.23 30.51
N TRP A 108 24.37 -20.63 29.98
CA TRP A 108 25.75 -20.93 30.38
C TRP A 108 26.14 -20.25 31.68
N LEU A 109 25.66 -19.04 31.94
CA LEU A 109 25.81 -18.38 33.25
C LEU A 109 25.17 -19.22 34.36
N GLN A 110 23.96 -19.78 34.13
CA GLN A 110 23.32 -20.71 35.08
C GLN A 110 24.13 -21.99 35.32
N LYS A 111 24.97 -22.40 34.37
CA LYS A 111 25.89 -23.54 34.50
C LYS A 111 27.23 -23.17 35.12
N GLY A 112 27.43 -21.90 35.49
CA GLY A 112 28.64 -21.41 36.14
C GLY A 112 29.79 -21.07 35.21
N LYS A 113 29.56 -20.94 33.89
CA LYS A 113 30.59 -20.45 32.97
C LYS A 113 30.85 -18.96 33.20
N THR A 114 32.10 -18.56 33.00
CA THR A 114 32.53 -17.15 33.04
C THR A 114 32.22 -16.43 31.74
N ILE A 115 32.20 -15.09 31.77
CA ILE A 115 31.97 -14.25 30.58
C ILE A 115 33.03 -14.53 29.50
N ALA A 116 34.29 -14.68 29.88
CA ALA A 116 35.39 -14.99 28.97
C ALA A 116 35.17 -16.32 28.22
N GLU A 117 34.78 -17.39 28.93
CA GLU A 117 34.48 -18.68 28.30
C GLU A 117 33.27 -18.62 27.35
N ILE A 118 32.25 -17.84 27.71
CA ILE A 118 31.06 -17.64 26.87
C ILE A 118 31.40 -16.83 25.61
N ALA A 119 32.21 -15.78 25.75
CA ALA A 119 32.68 -14.96 24.64
C ALA A 119 33.50 -15.80 23.64
N GLU A 120 34.39 -16.65 24.14
CA GLU A 120 35.15 -17.61 23.34
C GLU A 120 34.22 -18.61 22.62
N ASP A 121 33.27 -19.24 23.33
CA ASP A 121 32.33 -20.20 22.75
C ASP A 121 31.45 -19.59 21.63
N LEU A 122 31.07 -18.32 21.77
CA LEU A 122 30.30 -17.58 20.75
C LEU A 122 31.18 -16.98 19.65
N GLY A 123 32.50 -16.96 19.81
CA GLY A 123 33.42 -16.24 18.94
C GLY A 123 33.14 -14.73 18.91
N LYS A 124 32.75 -14.13 20.04
CA LYS A 124 32.45 -12.70 20.19
C LYS A 124 33.35 -12.08 21.27
N SER A 125 33.29 -10.75 21.44
CA SER A 125 33.97 -10.07 22.54
C SER A 125 33.21 -10.21 23.86
N GLU A 126 33.93 -10.09 24.97
CA GLU A 126 33.30 -10.01 26.30
C GLU A 126 32.34 -8.81 26.40
N GLU A 127 32.71 -7.66 25.82
CA GLU A 127 31.83 -6.48 25.72
C GLU A 127 30.49 -6.79 25.01
N TYR A 128 30.52 -7.62 23.97
CA TYR A 128 29.30 -8.04 23.28
C TYR A 128 28.43 -8.93 24.16
N VAL A 129 29.03 -9.88 24.87
CA VAL A 129 28.32 -10.75 25.82
C VAL A 129 27.67 -9.91 26.91
N GLU A 130 28.41 -8.97 27.51
CA GLU A 130 27.91 -8.03 28.51
C GLU A 130 26.76 -7.18 27.98
N SER A 131 26.79 -6.76 26.70
CA SER A 131 25.69 -5.99 26.09
C SER A 131 24.38 -6.78 25.93
N LEU A 132 24.43 -8.11 26.02
CA LEU A 132 23.28 -9.02 25.87
C LEU A 132 22.85 -9.70 27.17
N MET A 133 23.56 -9.47 28.28
CA MET A 133 23.13 -9.86 29.62
C MET A 133 21.99 -8.95 30.11
#